data_AF-V2TSW6-F1
#
_entry.id   AF-V2TSW6-F1
#
_cell.length_a   1.000
_cell.length_b   1.000
_cell.length_c   1.000
_cell.angle_alpha   90.00
_cell.angle_beta   90.00
_cell.angle_gamma   90.00
#
_symmetry.space_group_name_H-M   'P 1'
#
loop_
_entity.id
_entity.type
_entity.pdbx_description
1 polymer ?
#
loop_
_entity_poly.entity_id
_entity_poly.type
_entity_poly.pdbx_seq_one_letter_code
_entity_poly.pdbx_strand_id
1 'polypeptide(L)'
;MIKLIFEGHSDDTFGETNHFHDDYDNCASGRPIEWLVQSGSEAIVVTGHHCPNNSGTWMIGVANYDPEYIDLDFPKWVMKIEPQEYRNGFQPRLVIEAPDDVKIKCFQRNYEDEEE
;
A
#
# COMPACT_ATOMS: atom_id res chain seq x y z
N MET A 1 -14.27 -0.57 12.47
CA MET A 1 -13.35 -0.09 11.43
C MET A 1 -11.92 -0.41 11.82
N ILE A 2 -11.11 -0.81 10.85
CA ILE A 2 -9.69 -1.11 10.99
C ILE A 2 -8.89 0.08 10.44
N LYS A 3 -7.82 0.44 11.14
CA LYS A 3 -6.84 1.41 10.66
C LYS A 3 -5.74 0.66 9.94
N LEU A 4 -5.54 0.94 8.65
CA LEU A 4 -4.40 0.46 7.88
C LEU A 4 -3.39 1.60 7.74
N ILE A 5 -2.10 1.29 7.86
CA ILE A 5 -1.02 2.25 7.62
C ILE A 5 -0.10 1.67 6.57
N PHE A 6 -0.03 2.31 5.40
CA PHE A 6 0.92 1.95 4.35
C PHE A 6 2.10 2.91 4.36
N GLU A 7 3.30 2.37 4.42
CA GLU A 7 4.53 3.16 4.49
C GLU A 7 5.72 2.41 3.89
N GLY A 8 6.72 3.17 3.46
CA GLY A 8 7.96 2.63 2.91
C GLY A 8 9.14 2.86 3.85
N HIS A 9 10.10 1.94 3.81
CA HIS A 9 11.26 1.93 4.70
C HIS A 9 12.59 2.06 3.92
N SER A 10 13.68 2.24 4.66
CA SER A 10 15.01 2.51 4.07
C SER A 10 15.74 1.27 3.55
N ASP A 11 15.23 0.10 3.89
CA ASP A 11 15.64 -1.24 3.45
C ASP A 11 14.88 -1.69 2.19
N ASP A 12 14.26 -0.75 1.46
CA ASP A 12 13.57 -0.98 0.19
C ASP A 12 12.26 -1.79 0.29
N THR A 13 11.65 -1.81 1.49
CA THR A 13 10.33 -2.40 1.69
C THR A 13 9.20 -1.38 1.65
N PHE A 14 8.00 -1.83 1.25
CA PHE A 14 6.76 -1.08 1.35
C PHE A 14 5.57 -2.01 1.61
N GLY A 15 4.69 -1.62 2.54
CA GLY A 15 3.45 -2.32 2.81
C GLY A 15 2.69 -1.82 4.02
N GLU A 16 1.81 -2.66 4.56
CA GLU A 16 0.90 -2.32 5.66
C GLU A 16 1.54 -2.64 7.02
N THR A 17 1.73 -1.65 7.87
CA THR A 17 2.55 -1.78 9.09
C THR A 17 1.77 -1.77 10.40
N ASN A 18 0.44 -1.61 10.39
CA ASN A 18 -0.35 -1.42 11.60
C ASN A 18 -1.30 -2.57 11.96
N HIS A 19 -1.91 -3.26 11.00
CA HIS A 19 -2.90 -4.30 11.27
C HIS A 19 -2.45 -5.70 10.83
N PHE A 20 -2.07 -5.85 9.57
CA PHE A 20 -1.56 -7.08 8.99
C PHE A 20 -0.06 -7.23 9.20
N HIS A 21 0.67 -6.11 9.36
CA HIS A 21 2.13 -6.09 9.52
C HIS A 21 2.83 -6.83 8.38
N ASP A 22 2.45 -6.51 7.15
CA ASP A 22 2.86 -7.19 5.94
C ASP A 22 3.44 -6.19 4.94
N ASP A 23 4.74 -6.29 4.70
CA ASP A 23 5.47 -5.53 3.71
C ASP A 23 6.13 -6.42 2.65
N TYR A 24 6.57 -5.78 1.57
CA TYR A 24 7.22 -6.46 0.45
C TYR A 24 8.54 -5.78 0.17
N ASP A 25 9.61 -6.58 0.07
CA ASP A 25 10.96 -6.13 -0.30
C ASP A 25 11.08 -6.03 -1.82
N ASN A 26 11.38 -4.82 -2.29
CA ASN A 26 11.51 -4.52 -3.71
C ASN A 26 12.88 -4.93 -4.30
N CYS A 27 13.79 -5.49 -3.50
CA CYS A 27 15.10 -6.02 -3.89
C CYS A 27 15.96 -5.04 -4.71
N ALA A 28 15.92 -3.75 -4.36
CA ALA A 28 16.53 -2.63 -5.07
C ALA A 28 16.10 -2.51 -6.55
N SER A 29 14.95 -3.07 -6.93
CA SER A 29 14.51 -3.08 -8.34
C SER A 29 14.09 -1.69 -8.84
N GLY A 30 13.72 -0.79 -7.92
CA GLY A 30 13.18 0.53 -8.25
C GLY A 30 11.81 0.47 -8.92
N ARG A 31 11.11 -0.67 -8.89
CA ARG A 31 9.75 -0.80 -9.41
C ARG A 31 8.72 -0.40 -8.35
N PRO A 32 7.49 -0.03 -8.73
CA PRO A 32 6.40 0.14 -7.77
C PRO A 32 6.04 -1.19 -7.09
N ILE A 33 5.61 -1.10 -5.83
CA ILE A 33 4.93 -2.17 -5.09
C ILE A 33 3.45 -1.80 -4.99
N GLU A 34 2.58 -2.75 -5.29
CA GLU A 34 1.14 -2.54 -5.39
C GLU A 34 0.40 -3.52 -4.49
N TRP A 35 -0.51 -2.97 -3.68
CA TRP A 35 -1.33 -3.70 -2.74
C TRP A 35 -2.80 -3.52 -3.08
N LEU A 36 -3.49 -4.62 -3.36
CA LEU A 36 -4.95 -4.65 -3.36
C LEU A 36 -5.44 -4.54 -1.92
N VAL A 37 -6.36 -3.61 -1.66
CA VAL A 37 -7.07 -3.47 -0.39
C VAL A 37 -8.56 -3.58 -0.68
N GLN A 38 -9.24 -4.58 -0.13
CA GLN A 38 -10.59 -4.96 -0.52
C GLN A 38 -11.50 -5.24 0.68
N SER A 39 -12.75 -4.76 0.62
CA SER A 39 -13.85 -5.11 1.52
C SER A 39 -15.14 -5.28 0.70
N GLY A 40 -15.78 -6.44 0.78
CA GLY A 40 -16.90 -6.80 -0.09
C GLY A 40 -16.60 -6.59 -1.59
N SER A 41 -17.40 -5.74 -2.24
CA SER A 41 -17.23 -5.34 -3.66
C SER A 41 -16.38 -4.07 -3.85
N GLU A 42 -16.02 -3.38 -2.78
CA GLU A 42 -15.21 -2.17 -2.81
C GLU A 42 -13.72 -2.54 -2.72
N ALA A 43 -12.90 -1.98 -3.60
CA ALA A 43 -11.47 -2.23 -3.59
C ALA A 43 -10.67 -1.06 -4.17
N ILE A 44 -9.46 -0.86 -3.62
CA ILE A 44 -8.47 0.08 -4.13
C ILE A 44 -7.13 -0.63 -4.33
N VAL A 45 -6.28 -0.02 -5.14
CA VAL A 45 -4.85 -0.36 -5.22
C VAL A 45 -4.07 0.75 -4.54
N VAL A 46 -3.30 0.39 -3.52
CA VAL A 46 -2.30 1.26 -2.89
C VAL A 46 -0.96 0.98 -3.55
N THR A 47 -0.32 2.03 -4.08
CA THR A 47 0.99 1.91 -4.75
C THR A 47 2.05 2.67 -3.98
N GLY A 48 3.11 1.98 -3.59
CA GLY A 48 4.34 2.58 -3.10
C GLY A 48 5.42 2.54 -4.17
N HIS A 49 6.14 3.63 -4.37
CA HIS A 49 7.27 3.69 -5.28
C HIS A 49 8.36 4.56 -4.64
N HIS A 50 9.54 4.01 -4.40
CA HIS A 50 10.69 4.84 -4.08
C HIS A 50 10.83 5.92 -5.16
N CYS A 51 10.80 7.20 -4.79
CA CYS A 51 10.56 8.27 -5.75
C CYS A 51 11.53 8.16 -6.93
N PRO A 52 11.05 8.11 -8.19
CA PRO A 52 11.88 7.88 -9.37
C PRO A 52 12.97 8.93 -9.60
N ASN A 53 12.88 10.06 -8.90
CA ASN A 53 13.76 11.20 -9.06
C ASN A 53 14.31 11.61 -7.68
N ASN A 54 14.78 12.84 -7.54
CA ASN A 54 15.61 13.26 -6.41
C ASN A 54 14.83 13.64 -5.14
N SER A 55 14.02 12.75 -4.56
CA SER A 55 13.44 12.96 -3.21
C SER A 55 14.12 12.13 -2.11
N GLY A 56 14.66 10.95 -2.44
CA GLY A 56 15.19 10.01 -1.44
C GLY A 56 14.13 9.49 -0.47
N THR A 57 12.86 9.52 -0.88
CA THR A 57 11.70 9.14 -0.07
C THR A 57 10.71 8.34 -0.92
N TRP A 58 9.79 7.65 -0.26
CA TRP A 58 8.71 6.95 -0.93
C TRP A 58 7.61 7.92 -1.40
N MET A 59 7.07 7.63 -2.58
CA MET A 59 5.84 8.20 -3.11
C MET A 59 4.70 7.19 -2.92
N ILE A 60 3.55 7.63 -2.43
CA ILE A 60 2.39 6.77 -2.17
C ILE A 60 1.19 7.30 -2.94
N GLY A 61 0.51 6.41 -3.67
CA GLY A 61 -0.70 6.71 -4.46
C GLY A 61 -1.82 5.70 -4.19
N VAL A 62 -3.04 6.09 -4.55
CA VAL A 62 -4.23 5.24 -4.49
C VAL A 62 -5.00 5.33 -5.80
N ALA A 63 -5.42 4.19 -6.32
CA ALA A 63 -6.28 4.07 -7.49
C ALA A 63 -7.46 3.13 -7.20
N ASN A 64 -8.55 3.25 -7.98
CA ASN A 64 -9.64 2.29 -7.90
C ASN A 64 -9.19 0.90 -8.39
N TYR A 65 -9.73 -0.17 -7.84
CA TYR A 65 -9.54 -1.51 -8.39
C TYR A 65 -10.75 -1.89 -9.27
N ASP A 66 -10.62 -1.63 -10.57
CA ASP A 66 -11.63 -1.95 -11.59
C ASP A 66 -10.97 -2.70 -12.77
N PRO A 67 -10.68 -4.00 -12.60
CA PRO A 67 -9.95 -4.78 -13.61
C PRO A 67 -10.74 -4.98 -14.91
N GLU A 68 -12.06 -4.85 -14.87
CA GLU A 68 -12.96 -5.03 -16.03
C GLU A 68 -13.34 -3.70 -16.70
N TYR A 69 -12.85 -2.57 -16.20
CA TYR A 69 -13.12 -1.22 -16.72
C TYR A 69 -14.62 -0.91 -16.84
N ILE A 70 -15.40 -1.26 -15.80
CA ILE A 70 -16.86 -1.08 -15.77
C ILE A 70 -17.32 0.12 -14.94
N ASP A 71 -16.41 1.02 -14.58
CA ASP A 71 -16.64 2.24 -13.81
C ASP A 71 -17.19 1.94 -12.40
N LEU A 72 -16.55 1.02 -11.67
CA LEU A 72 -16.89 0.74 -10.27
C LEU A 72 -16.78 2.00 -9.41
N ASP A 73 -17.65 2.13 -8.41
CA ASP A 73 -17.60 3.25 -7.47
C ASP A 73 -16.29 3.22 -6.67
N PHE A 74 -15.63 4.38 -6.58
CA PHE A 74 -14.45 4.54 -5.72
C PHE A 74 -14.87 4.48 -4.24
N PRO A 75 -14.21 3.68 -3.39
CA PRO A 75 -14.59 3.56 -1.99
C PRO A 75 -14.51 4.88 -1.23
N LYS A 76 -15.51 5.19 -0.41
CA LYS A 76 -15.57 6.45 0.38
C LYS A 76 -14.84 6.37 1.71
N TRP A 77 -13.85 5.48 1.81
CA TRP A 77 -13.06 5.30 3.03
C TRP A 77 -12.26 6.57 3.32
N VAL A 78 -12.03 6.87 4.60
CA VAL A 78 -11.21 8.01 4.98
C VAL A 78 -9.75 7.66 4.68
N MET A 79 -9.11 8.45 3.83
CA MET A 79 -7.70 8.28 3.43
C MET A 79 -6.94 9.57 3.70
N LYS A 80 -5.82 9.49 4.41
CA LYS A 80 -4.97 10.64 4.77
C LYS A 80 -3.52 10.34 4.48
N ILE A 81 -2.81 11.28 3.87
CA ILE A 81 -1.36 11.28 3.83
C ILE A 81 -0.85 12.06 5.05
N GLU A 82 0.00 11.42 5.84
CA GLU A 82 0.62 11.98 7.03
C GLU A 82 2.13 11.74 7.00
N PRO A 83 2.94 12.51 7.73
CA PRO A 83 4.34 12.14 7.99
C PRO A 83 4.41 10.81 8.78
N GLN A 84 5.40 9.97 8.47
CA GLN A 84 5.71 8.77 9.24
C GLN A 84 6.09 9.10 10.70
N GLU A 85 5.91 8.14 11.59
CA GLU A 85 6.41 8.23 12.98
C GLU A 85 7.85 7.67 13.10
N TYR A 86 8.68 7.94 12.09
CA TYR A 86 10.07 7.49 12.01
C TYR A 86 11.01 8.62 11.56
N ARG A 87 12.20 8.71 12.17
CA ARG A 87 13.25 9.72 11.90
C ARG A 87 12.71 11.12 11.56
N ASN A 88 12.02 11.75 12.52
CA ASN A 88 11.42 13.09 12.39
C ASN A 88 10.36 13.23 11.27
N GLY A 89 9.75 12.14 10.82
CA GLY A 89 8.70 12.16 9.79
C GLY A 89 9.19 12.53 8.41
N PHE A 90 10.40 12.07 8.04
CA PHE A 90 11.01 12.40 6.76
C PHE A 90 10.31 11.78 5.53
N GLN A 91 9.43 10.81 5.73
CA GLN A 91 8.68 10.12 4.68
C GLN A 91 7.17 10.23 4.88
N PRO A 92 6.36 10.10 3.81
CA PRO A 92 4.93 9.97 3.93
C PRO A 92 4.51 8.56 4.39
N ARG A 93 3.35 8.48 5.03
CA ARG A 93 2.54 7.28 5.20
C ARG A 93 1.12 7.56 4.73
N LEU A 94 0.44 6.53 4.25
CA LEU A 94 -0.99 6.56 3.94
C LEU A 94 -1.75 5.88 5.07
N VAL A 95 -2.69 6.60 5.67
CA VAL A 95 -3.59 6.09 6.70
C VAL A 95 -4.97 5.90 6.09
N ILE A 96 -5.53 4.70 6.24
CA ILE A 96 -6.86 4.32 5.72
C ILE A 96 -7.73 3.84 6.87
N GLU A 97 -8.92 4.41 7.02
CA GLU A 97 -9.98 3.86 7.89
C GLU A 97 -10.88 2.94 7.06
N ALA A 98 -10.60 1.63 7.10
CA ALA A 98 -11.26 0.61 6.30
C ALA A 98 -12.33 -0.16 7.10
N PRO A 99 -13.26 -0.85 6.42
CA PRO A 99 -14.19 -1.78 7.06
C PRO A 99 -13.48 -2.93 7.81
N ASP A 100 -14.20 -3.58 8.72
CA ASP A 100 -13.63 -4.62 9.59
C ASP A 100 -13.32 -5.95 8.88
N ASP A 101 -13.91 -6.17 7.71
CA ASP A 101 -13.70 -7.34 6.86
C ASP A 101 -12.64 -7.12 5.77
N VAL A 102 -11.88 -6.01 5.85
CA VAL A 102 -10.85 -5.66 4.87
C VAL A 102 -9.80 -6.77 4.74
N LYS A 103 -9.31 -6.97 3.53
CA LYS A 103 -8.21 -7.88 3.19
C LYS A 103 -7.18 -7.15 2.34
N ILE A 104 -5.94 -7.59 2.42
CA ILE A 104 -4.86 -7.08 1.57
C ILE A 104 -4.20 -8.20 0.77
N LYS A 105 -3.68 -7.86 -0.41
CA LYS A 105 -2.85 -8.75 -1.24
C LYS A 105 -1.78 -7.92 -1.95
N CYS A 106 -0.52 -8.31 -1.82
CA CYS A 106 0.56 -7.78 -2.64
C CYS A 106 0.50 -8.37 -4.06
N PHE A 107 0.54 -7.54 -5.11
CA PHE A 107 0.55 -8.01 -6.50
C PHE A 107 1.90 -8.56 -6.95
N GLN A 108 3.00 -8.11 -6.34
CA GLN A 108 4.35 -8.58 -6.66
C GLN A 108 4.68 -9.91 -5.98
N ARG A 109 3.88 -10.34 -4.99
CA ARG A 109 4.05 -11.63 -4.32
C ARG A 109 3.46 -12.75 -5.19
N ASN A 110 4.33 -13.59 -5.75
CA ASN A 110 3.93 -14.85 -6.35
C ASN A 110 3.66 -15.88 -5.25
N TYR A 111 2.47 -16.47 -5.24
CA TYR A 111 2.11 -17.55 -4.30
C TYR A 111 2.85 -18.88 -4.59
N GLU A 112 3.67 -18.95 -5.64
CA GLU A 112 4.43 -20.16 -6.00
C GLU A 112 5.75 -20.31 -5.22
N ASP A 113 6.19 -19.27 -4.50
CA ASP A 113 7.49 -19.26 -3.78
C ASP A 113 7.35 -19.55 -2.26
N GLU A 114 6.15 -19.89 -1.78
CA GLU A 114 5.89 -20.19 -0.35
C GLU A 114 5.84 -21.70 -0.02
N GLU A 115 6.13 -22.60 -0.98
CA GLU A 115 6.22 -24.07 -0.80
C GLU A 115 7.65 -24.64 -0.95
N GLU A 116 8.71 -23.93 -0.54
CA GLU A 116 10.06 -24.52 -0.36
C GLU A 116 10.49 -24.64 1.11
#